data_AF-A0A0C9UAP1-F1
#
_entry.id   AF-A0A0C9UAP1-F1
#
_cell.length_a   1.000
_cell.length_b   1.000
_cell.length_c   1.000
_cell.angle_alpha   90.00
_cell.angle_beta   90.00
_cell.angle_gamma   90.00
#
_symmetry.space_group_name_H-M   'P 1'
#
loop_
_entity.id
_entity.type
_entity.pdbx_description
1 polymer ?
#
loop_
_entity_poly.entity_id
_entity_poly.type
_entity_poly.pdbx_seq_one_letter_code
_entity_poly.pdbx_strand_id
1 'polypeptide(L)' 'LDGGGIRGMSELLILKEFMHRVQSQEKLSSTPLPCEYFDIIGGTSTGGIIALMLGRLRMSIND' A
#
# COMPACT_ATOMS: atom_id res chain seq x y z
N LEU A 1 3.42 5.36 6.98
CA LEU A 1 3.62 6.09 5.70
C LEU A 1 3.91 7.52 6.05
N ASP A 2 5.14 7.96 5.86
CA ASP A 2 5.59 9.24 6.40
C ASP A 2 5.57 10.35 5.34
N GLY A 3 5.42 11.57 5.82
CA GLY A 3 5.44 12.77 4.99
C GLY A 3 6.83 13.03 4.42
N GLY A 4 7.14 12.45 3.25
CA GLY A 4 8.46 12.52 2.62
C GLY A 4 8.55 13.35 1.32
N GLY A 5 7.43 13.80 0.75
CA GLY A 5 7.39 14.37 -0.60
C GLY A 5 7.74 13.30 -1.64
N ILE A 6 8.73 13.55 -2.52
CA ILE A 6 9.22 12.57 -3.50
C ILE A 6 9.70 11.26 -2.87
N ARG A 7 10.13 11.29 -1.60
CA ARG A 7 10.58 10.10 -0.86
C ARG A 7 9.44 9.17 -0.48
N GLY A 8 8.19 9.63 -0.54
CA GLY A 8 7.01 8.75 -0.41
C GLY A 8 6.94 7.71 -1.53
N MET A 9 7.58 7.94 -2.68
CA MET A 9 7.64 6.97 -3.77
C MET A 9 8.42 5.71 -3.38
N SER A 10 9.47 5.82 -2.58
CA SER A 10 10.18 4.62 -2.12
C SER A 10 9.33 3.80 -1.17
N GLU A 11 8.54 4.43 -0.30
CA GLU A 11 7.61 3.72 0.59
C GLU A 11 6.54 2.96 -0.22
N LEU A 12 5.97 3.60 -1.25
CA LEU A 12 5.02 2.95 -2.16
C LEU A 12 5.66 1.80 -2.95
N LEU A 13 6.90 1.94 -3.42
CA LEU A 13 7.61 0.87 -4.11
C LEU A 13 7.88 -0.32 -3.19
N ILE A 14 8.28 -0.06 -1.94
CA ILE A 14 8.48 -1.10 -0.93
C ILE A 14 7.15 -1.81 -0.65
N LEU A 15 6.06 -1.06 -0.45
CA LEU A 15 4.74 -1.63 -0.21
C LEU A 15 4.25 -2.44 -1.41
N LYS A 16 4.47 -1.96 -2.64
CA LYS A 16 4.14 -2.68 -3.88
C LYS A 16 4.86 -4.02 -3.97
N GLU A 17 6.17 -4.02 -3.73
CA GLU A 17 6.98 -5.24 -3.70
C GLU A 17 6.52 -6.20 -2.59
N PHE A 18 6.16 -5.68 -1.42
CA PHE A 18 5.60 -6.48 -0.34
C PHE A 18 4.29 -7.16 -0.75
N MET A 19 3.35 -6.43 -1.35
CA MET A 19 2.08 -7.00 -1.81
C MET A 19 2.26 -8.04 -2.93
N HIS A 20 3.22 -7.85 -3.84
CA HIS A 20 3.57 -8.86 -4.84
C HIS A 20 4.15 -10.14 -4.22
N ARG A 21 4.94 -10.02 -3.15
CA ARG A 21 5.44 -11.20 -2.43
C ARG A 21 4.31 -11.96 -1.75
N VAL A 22 3.35 -11.27 -1.14
CA VAL A 22 2.14 -11.89 -0.58
C VAL A 22 1.38 -12.64 -1.67
N GLN A 23 1.13 -12.00 -2.81
CA GLN A 23 0.49 -12.65 -3.96
C GLN A 23 1.19 -13.95 -4.36
N SER A 24 2.52 -13.90 -4.50
CA SER A 24 3.33 -15.05 -4.90
C SER A 24 3.31 -16.17 -3.86
N GLN A 25 3.45 -15.82 -2.57
CA GLN A 25 3.50 -16.78 -1.47
C GLN A 25 2.16 -17.49 -1.26
N GLU A 26 1.04 -16.75 -1.37
CA GLU A 26 -0.30 -17.31 -1.21
C GLU A 26 -0.91 -17.82 -2.53
N LYS A 27 -0.16 -17.73 -3.64
CA LYS A 27 -0.55 -18.19 -4.99
C LYS A 27 -1.86 -17.55 -5.47
N LEU A 28 -2.03 -16.26 -5.21
CA LEU A 28 -3.20 -15.49 -5.61
C LEU A 28 -3.15 -15.13 -7.09
N SER A 29 -4.31 -15.12 -7.74
CA SER A 29 -4.45 -14.75 -9.16
C SER A 29 -4.13 -13.28 -9.45
N SER A 30 -4.26 -12.42 -8.44
CA SER A 30 -4.00 -10.97 -8.53
C SER A 30 -3.39 -10.45 -7.23
N THR A 31 -2.68 -9.33 -7.31
CA THR A 31 -2.19 -8.61 -6.12
C THR A 31 -3.37 -8.25 -5.21
N PRO A 32 -3.38 -8.69 -3.95
CA PRO A 32 -4.46 -8.34 -3.04
C PRO A 32 -4.42 -6.85 -2.66
N LEU A 33 -5.53 -6.34 -2.16
CA LEU A 33 -5.62 -4.96 -1.70
C LEU A 33 -4.93 -4.82 -0.34
N PRO A 34 -4.20 -3.73 -0.09
CA PRO A 34 -3.58 -3.52 1.22
C PRO A 34 -4.58 -3.57 2.39
N CYS A 35 -5.81 -3.08 2.21
CA CYS A 35 -6.85 -3.12 3.24
C CYS A 35 -7.35 -4.54 3.61
N GLU A 36 -6.98 -5.57 2.84
CA GLU A 36 -7.31 -6.97 3.16
C GLU A 36 -6.28 -7.62 4.09
N TYR A 37 -5.07 -7.05 4.17
CA TYR A 37 -3.94 -7.59 4.95
C TYR A 37 -3.54 -6.72 6.14
N PHE A 38 -3.89 -5.43 6.11
CA PHE A 38 -3.58 -4.50 7.19
C PHE A 38 -4.87 -4.06 7.88
N ASP A 39 -5.03 -4.42 9.15
CA ASP A 39 -6.15 -3.98 10.00
C ASP A 39 -6.19 -2.45 10.16
N ILE A 40 -5.01 -1.83 10.14
CA ILE A 40 -4.83 -0.39 10.29
C ILE A 40 -3.83 0.10 9.26
N ILE A 41 -4.21 1.13 8.50
CA ILE A 41 -3.32 1.86 7.59
C ILE A 41 -3.26 3.31 8.04
N GLY A 42 -2.07 3.76 8.40
CA GLY A 42 -1.83 5.12 8.91
C GLY A 42 -0.71 5.83 8.17
N GLY A 43 -0.82 7.16 8.11
CA GLY A 43 0.23 8.00 7.57
C GLY A 43 0.03 9.48 7.86
N THR A 44 1.10 10.25 7.67
CA THR A 44 1.14 11.70 7.92
C THR A 44 1.49 12.45 6.63
N SER A 45 0.92 13.65 6.43
CA SER A 45 1.10 14.44 5.20
C SER A 45 0.74 13.63 3.93
N THR A 46 1.64 13.51 2.94
CA THR A 46 1.44 12.67 1.75
C THR A 46 1.13 11.21 2.08
N GLY A 47 1.75 10.66 3.13
CA GLY A 47 1.47 9.32 3.61
C GLY A 47 0.05 9.15 4.14
N GLY A 48 -0.58 10.22 4.64
CA GLY A 48 -1.98 10.23 5.06
C GLY A 48 -2.95 10.13 3.89
N ILE A 49 -2.65 10.80 2.78
CA ILE A 49 -3.44 10.66 1.54
C ILE A 49 -3.32 9.24 1.00
N ILE A 50 -2.10 8.67 0.98
CA ILE A 50 -1.87 7.27 0.58
C ILE A 50 -2.64 6.31 1.51
N ALA A 51 -2.59 6.52 2.82
CA ALA A 51 -3.34 5.72 3.78
C ALA A 51 -4.85 5.76 3.51
N LEU A 52 -5.38 6.92 3.12
CA LEU A 52 -6.79 7.08 2.75
C LEU A 52 -7.12 6.35 1.43
N MET A 53 -6.25 6.43 0.42
CA MET A 53 -6.41 5.70 -0.84
C MET A 53 -6.43 4.18 -0.65
N LEU A 54 -5.41 3.65 0.02
CA LEU A 54 -5.23 2.20 0.17
C LEU A 54 -6.15 1.60 1.24
N GLY A 55 -6.48 2.35 2.28
CA GLY A 55 -7.34 1.90 3.38
C GLY A 55 -8.82 2.17 3.13
N ARG A 56 -9.20 3.45 3.01
CA ARG A 56 -10.60 3.85 2.96
C ARG A 56 -11.22 3.71 1.58
N LEU A 57 -10.49 4.11 0.54
CA LEU A 57 -10.97 4.03 -0.85
C LEU A 57 -10.71 2.65 -1.49
N ARG A 58 -9.94 1.79 -0.82
CA ARG A 58 -9.64 0.41 -1.25
C ARG A 58 -9.02 0.36 -2.65
N MET A 59 -8.15 1.31 -2.95
CA MET A 59 -7.41 1.34 -4.21
C MET A 59 -6.30 0.30 -4.22
N SER A 60 -5.96 -0.20 -5.41
CA SER A 60 -4.81 -1.08 -5.58
C SER A 60 -3.51 -0.29 -5.39
N ILE A 61 -2.44 -1.00 -5.01
CA ILE A 61 -1.09 -0.42 -4.99
C ILE A 61 -0.52 -0.21 -6.41
N ASN A 62 -1.23 -0.69 -7.42
CA ASN A 62 -0.85 -0.60 -8.84
C ASN A 62 -1.55 0.52 -9.61
N ASP A 63 -2.57 1.15 -9.01
CA ASP A 63 -3.32 2.28 -9.58
C ASP A 63 -2.66 3.62 -9.22
#